data_AF-A0A5U0G1W0-F1
#
_entry.id   AF-A0A5U0G1W0-F1
#
_cell.length_a   1.000
_cell.length_b   1.000
_cell.length_c   1.000
_cell.angle_alpha   90.00
_cell.angle_beta   90.00
_cell.angle_gamma   90.00
#
_symmetry.space_group_name_H-M   'P 1'
#
loop_
_entity.id
_entity.type
_entity.pdbx_description
1 polymer ?
#
loop_
_entity_poly.entity_id
_entity_poly.type
_entity_poly.pdbx_seq_one_letter_code
_entity_poly.pdbx_strand_id
1 'polypeptide(L)'
;MAWTPRTLADALNNIAELDIDIENNESSLIIKMNDYGDLPLAVLFASQQIVIETYICPVNTIRDTAEFNLFLLRNQKVLPLSSVGITQVKQEEYYVAFGALSLNSSLADVTLEITTLVENALDIAEITQVYSQE
;
A
#
# COMPACT_ATOMS: atom_id res chain seq x y z
N MET A 1 11.96 14.37 -13.58
CA MET A 1 11.54 15.40 -12.60
C MET A 1 11.19 14.65 -11.34
N ALA A 2 11.68 15.07 -10.17
CA ALA A 2 11.37 14.37 -8.93
C ALA A 2 9.96 14.77 -8.46
N TRP A 3 9.15 13.79 -8.06
CA TRP A 3 7.84 14.06 -7.51
C TRP A 3 7.91 14.74 -6.14
N THR A 4 7.05 15.73 -5.95
CA THR A 4 6.65 16.26 -4.64
C THR A 4 5.23 15.81 -4.32
N PRO A 5 4.80 15.81 -3.04
CA PRO A 5 3.41 15.49 -2.68
C PRO A 5 2.40 16.24 -3.56
N ARG A 6 2.54 17.58 -3.64
CA ARG A 6 1.63 18.42 -4.43
C ARG A 6 1.63 18.06 -5.92
N THR A 7 2.81 17.96 -6.54
CA THR A 7 2.88 17.69 -7.99
C THR A 7 2.35 16.31 -8.34
N LEU A 8 2.53 15.32 -7.46
CA LEU A 8 2.00 13.97 -7.68
C LEU A 8 0.48 13.95 -7.48
N ALA A 9 -0.03 14.59 -6.42
CA ALA A 9 -1.47 14.72 -6.20
C ALA A 9 -2.18 15.41 -7.38
N ASP A 10 -1.62 16.52 -7.87
CA ASP A 10 -2.15 17.22 -9.04
C ASP A 10 -2.15 16.30 -10.28
N ALA A 11 -1.07 15.54 -10.49
CA ALA A 11 -0.97 14.62 -11.63
C ALA A 11 -1.96 13.45 -11.55
N LEU A 12 -2.12 12.84 -10.37
CA LEU A 12 -3.06 11.74 -10.14
C LEU A 12 -4.51 12.18 -10.30
N ASN A 13 -4.89 13.36 -9.80
CA ASN A 13 -6.24 13.92 -9.96
C ASN A 13 -6.62 14.22 -11.43
N ASN A 14 -5.65 14.27 -12.34
CA ASN A 14 -5.90 14.49 -13.77
C ASN A 14 -6.10 13.18 -14.56
N ILE A 15 -5.99 12.02 -13.90
CA ILE A 15 -6.24 10.72 -14.54
C ILE A 15 -7.73 10.40 -14.39
N ALA A 16 -8.47 10.45 -15.50
CA ALA A 16 -9.92 10.30 -15.49
C ALA A 16 -10.38 8.88 -15.12
N GLU A 17 -9.52 7.88 -15.34
CA GLU A 17 -9.79 6.48 -15.04
C GLU A 17 -9.54 6.09 -13.57
N LEU A 18 -8.97 6.98 -12.76
CA LEU A 18 -8.76 6.74 -11.33
C LEU A 18 -9.84 7.45 -10.50
N ASP A 19 -10.73 6.67 -9.88
CA ASP A 19 -11.66 7.19 -8.89
C ASP A 19 -10.99 7.25 -7.51
N ILE A 20 -10.42 8.40 -7.18
CA ILE A 20 -9.62 8.61 -5.97
C ILE A 20 -9.90 9.95 -5.30
N ASP A 21 -9.85 9.95 -3.97
CA ASP A 21 -9.76 11.17 -3.16
C ASP A 21 -8.34 11.33 -2.59
N ILE A 22 -7.74 12.50 -2.75
CA ILE A 22 -6.37 12.76 -2.28
C ILE A 22 -6.36 13.85 -1.20
N GLU A 23 -5.81 13.53 -0.04
CA GLU A 23 -5.44 14.47 1.01
C GLU A 23 -3.91 14.60 1.04
N ASN A 24 -3.38 15.81 0.85
CA ASN A 24 -1.93 16.04 0.82
C ASN A 24 -1.45 16.99 1.93
N ASN A 25 -0.24 16.75 2.45
CA ASN A 25 0.47 17.68 3.31
C ASN A 25 1.88 17.95 2.75
N GLU A 26 2.78 18.55 3.54
CA GLU A 26 4.13 18.91 3.10
C GLU A 26 5.03 17.72 2.73
N SER A 27 4.79 16.53 3.31
CA SER A 27 5.68 15.36 3.17
C SER A 27 5.00 14.05 2.80
N SER A 28 3.67 13.99 2.79
CA SER A 28 2.92 12.78 2.41
C SER A 28 1.60 13.06 1.71
N LEU A 29 1.05 12.00 1.09
CA LEU A 29 -0.32 11.92 0.61
C LEU A 29 -1.06 10.80 1.34
N ILE A 30 -2.36 10.98 1.53
CA ILE A 30 -3.30 9.90 1.75
C ILE A 30 -4.19 9.85 0.51
N ILE A 31 -4.23 8.70 -0.15
CA ILE A 31 -5.09 8.44 -1.31
C ILE A 31 -6.17 7.46 -0.86
N LYS A 32 -7.45 7.80 -1.01
CA LYS A 32 -8.55 6.85 -0.86
C LYS A 32 -8.91 6.33 -2.23
N MET A 33 -8.99 5.01 -2.36
CA MET A 33 -9.28 4.32 -3.62
C MET A 33 -10.76 3.95 -3.62
N ASN A 34 -11.59 4.77 -4.26
CA ASN A 34 -13.05 4.70 -4.14
C ASN A 34 -13.60 3.39 -4.75
N ASP A 35 -13.02 2.95 -5.86
CA ASP A 35 -13.35 1.66 -6.50
C ASP A 35 -13.00 0.43 -5.63
N TYR A 36 -12.23 0.62 -4.57
CA TYR A 36 -11.71 -0.44 -3.70
C TYR A 36 -12.22 -0.30 -2.26
N GLY A 37 -13.44 0.23 -2.09
CA GLY A 37 -14.08 0.36 -0.78
C GLY A 37 -13.44 1.43 0.10
N ASP A 38 -13.01 2.54 -0.51
CA ASP A 38 -12.35 3.67 0.13
C ASP A 38 -11.05 3.31 0.85
N LEU A 39 -10.35 2.26 0.39
CA LEU A 39 -9.11 1.78 1.00
C LEU A 39 -8.07 2.92 1.02
N PRO A 40 -7.53 3.29 2.21
CA PRO A 40 -6.57 4.37 2.32
C PRO A 40 -5.14 3.89 2.05
N LEU A 41 -4.41 4.59 1.20
CA LEU A 41 -2.99 4.40 0.95
C LEU A 41 -2.22 5.61 1.45
N ALA A 42 -1.12 5.35 2.16
CA ALA A 42 -0.15 6.36 2.51
C ALA A 42 0.95 6.42 1.44
N VAL A 43 1.20 7.62 0.91
CA VAL A 43 2.34 7.89 0.01
C VAL A 43 3.34 8.74 0.76
N LEU A 44 4.50 8.17 1.05
CA LEU A 44 5.58 8.78 1.81
C LEU A 44 6.75 9.13 0.88
N PHE A 45 7.23 10.37 0.97
CA PHE A 45 8.33 10.85 0.14
C PHE A 45 9.63 10.82 0.94
N ALA A 46 10.54 9.93 0.55
CA ALA A 46 11.91 9.89 1.08
C ALA A 46 12.86 10.64 0.14
N SER A 47 14.15 10.69 0.45
CA SER A 47 15.15 11.45 -0.33
C SER A 47 15.39 10.92 -1.75
N GLN A 48 15.14 9.63 -2.00
CA GLN A 48 15.42 8.96 -3.29
C GLN A 48 14.24 8.17 -3.84
N GLN A 49 13.23 7.90 -3.00
CA GLN A 49 12.13 7.02 -3.32
C GLN A 49 10.80 7.55 -2.79
N ILE A 50 9.73 7.09 -3.41
CA ILE A 50 8.36 7.15 -2.92
C ILE A 50 8.06 5.79 -2.33
N VAL A 51 7.53 5.75 -1.12
CA VAL A 51 7.00 4.53 -0.51
C VAL A 51 5.49 4.64 -0.50
N ILE A 52 4.81 3.62 -1.00
CA ILE A 52 3.34 3.54 -1.01
C ILE A 52 2.98 2.36 -0.12
N GLU A 53 2.13 2.58 0.88
CA GLU A 53 1.73 1.52 1.80
C GLU A 53 0.24 1.57 2.15
N THR A 54 -0.32 0.42 2.47
CA THR A 54 -1.68 0.27 2.99
C THR A 54 -1.73 -0.82 4.06
N TYR A 55 -2.67 -0.67 4.99
CA TYR A 55 -2.91 -1.66 6.03
C TYR A 55 -3.72 -2.83 5.49
N ILE A 56 -3.31 -4.04 5.84
CA ILE A 56 -4.03 -5.27 5.53
C ILE A 56 -4.93 -5.63 6.72
N CYS A 57 -4.32 -5.95 7.87
CA CYS A 57 -5.04 -6.29 9.09
C CYS A 57 -4.14 -6.14 10.33
N PRO A 58 -4.71 -6.02 11.54
CA PRO A 58 -3.93 -6.09 12.77
C PRO A 58 -3.32 -7.48 12.96
N VAL A 59 -2.07 -7.56 13.41
CA VAL A 59 -1.36 -8.85 13.62
C VAL A 59 -2.09 -9.73 14.64
N ASN A 60 -2.71 -9.13 15.65
CA ASN A 60 -3.44 -9.85 16.71
C ASN A 60 -4.72 -10.57 16.21
N THR A 61 -5.18 -10.30 14.99
CA THR A 61 -6.31 -11.00 14.38
C THR A 61 -5.91 -12.37 13.81
N ILE A 62 -4.61 -12.56 13.55
CA ILE A 62 -4.05 -13.79 13.00
C ILE A 62 -3.76 -14.77 14.13
N ARG A 63 -4.34 -15.97 14.05
CA ARG A 63 -4.20 -17.02 15.07
C ARG A 63 -2.80 -17.63 15.09
N ASP A 64 -2.28 -18.01 13.93
CA ASP A 64 -0.94 -18.57 13.78
C ASP A 64 -0.08 -17.62 12.93
N THR A 65 0.47 -16.60 13.60
CA THR A 65 1.34 -15.62 12.96
C THR A 65 2.61 -16.24 12.39
N ALA A 66 3.10 -17.35 12.96
CA ALA A 66 4.30 -18.01 12.47
C ALA A 66 4.05 -18.69 11.12
N GLU A 67 2.93 -19.40 10.99
CA GLU A 67 2.51 -20.00 9.72
C GLU A 67 2.23 -18.93 8.66
N PHE A 68 1.48 -17.89 9.02
CA PHE A 68 1.16 -16.82 8.09
C PHE A 68 2.39 -16.03 7.64
N ASN A 69 3.33 -15.74 8.55
CA ASN A 69 4.62 -15.12 8.20
C ASN A 69 5.42 -16.02 7.23
N LEU A 70 5.45 -17.33 7.47
CA LEU A 70 6.11 -18.27 6.56
C LEU A 70 5.44 -18.30 5.18
N PHE A 71 4.11 -18.23 5.13
CA PHE A 71 3.34 -18.10 3.89
C PHE A 71 3.73 -16.82 3.14
N LEU A 72 3.71 -15.65 3.79
CA LEU A 72 4.07 -14.37 3.17
C LEU A 72 5.50 -14.41 2.61
N LEU A 73 6.46 -14.91 3.38
CA LEU A 73 7.87 -15.01 2.96
C LEU A 73 8.07 -15.96 1.77
N ARG A 74 7.31 -17.06 1.69
CA ARG A 74 7.38 -18.00 0.56
C ARG A 74 6.75 -17.46 -0.70
N ASN A 75 5.72 -16.62 -0.55
CA ASN A 75 4.91 -16.12 -1.67
C ASN A 75 5.27 -14.67 -2.08
N GLN A 76 6.30 -14.05 -1.51
CA GLN A 76 6.70 -12.69 -1.92
C GLN A 76 6.95 -12.56 -3.43
N LYS A 77 7.49 -13.59 -4.09
CA LYS A 77 7.79 -13.56 -5.54
C LYS A 77 6.56 -13.56 -6.43
N VAL A 78 5.38 -13.92 -5.89
CA VAL A 78 4.13 -13.94 -6.64
C VAL A 78 3.30 -12.67 -6.44
N LEU A 79 3.72 -11.77 -5.54
CA LEU A 79 3.13 -10.45 -5.34
C LEU A 79 3.86 -9.42 -6.23
N PRO A 80 3.34 -9.08 -7.42
CA PRO A 80 4.00 -8.13 -8.31
C PRO A 80 4.08 -6.76 -7.63
N LEU A 81 5.25 -6.10 -7.70
CA LEU A 81 5.41 -4.71 -7.25
C LEU A 81 5.04 -4.45 -5.78
N SER A 82 4.89 -5.48 -4.95
CA SER A 82 4.49 -5.33 -3.56
C SER A 82 5.28 -6.25 -2.67
N SER A 83 5.54 -5.77 -1.46
CA SER A 83 6.09 -6.55 -0.35
C SER A 83 5.14 -6.43 0.83
N VAL A 84 5.23 -7.40 1.74
CA VAL A 84 4.44 -7.41 2.97
C VAL A 84 5.38 -7.26 4.15
N GLY A 85 5.01 -6.39 5.08
CA GLY A 85 5.75 -6.12 6.29
C GLY A 85 4.85 -6.08 7.51
N ILE A 86 5.47 -5.90 8.66
CA ILE A 86 4.77 -5.60 9.92
C ILE A 86 5.24 -4.20 10.33
N THR A 87 4.28 -3.30 10.57
CA THR A 87 4.55 -1.98 11.12
C THR A 87 3.83 -1.81 12.45
N GLN A 88 4.39 -1.01 13.34
CA GLN A 88 3.81 -0.73 14.65
C GLN A 88 3.17 0.66 14.65
N VAL A 89 1.88 0.71 14.91
CA VAL A 89 1.11 1.95 15.09
C VAL A 89 0.70 2.04 16.55
N LYS A 90 1.32 2.98 17.28
CA LYS A 90 1.18 3.11 18.74
C LYS A 90 1.58 1.81 19.47
N GLN A 91 0.61 1.04 19.96
CA GLN A 91 0.82 -0.20 20.73
C GLN A 91 0.32 -1.44 19.99
N GLU A 92 -0.09 -1.30 18.73
CA GLU A 92 -0.61 -2.38 17.91
C GLU A 92 0.26 -2.58 16.67
N GLU A 93 0.45 -3.84 16.29
CA GLU A 93 1.16 -4.22 15.08
C GLU A 93 0.16 -4.52 13.97
N TYR A 94 0.49 -4.12 12.76
CA TYR A 94 -0.32 -4.33 11.56
C TYR A 94 0.51 -4.96 10.46
N TYR A 95 -0.07 -5.93 9.75
CA TYR A 95 0.42 -6.33 8.45
C TYR A 95 0.15 -5.21 7.45
N VAL A 96 1.15 -4.84 6.67
CA VAL A 96 1.07 -3.79 5.66
C VAL A 96 1.57 -4.31 4.33
N ALA A 97 0.86 -3.98 3.25
CA ALA A 97 1.39 -4.09 1.90
C ALA A 97 2.11 -2.78 1.60
N PHE A 98 3.34 -2.87 1.07
CA PHE A 98 4.09 -1.69 0.67
C PHE A 98 4.92 -1.93 -0.59
N GLY A 99 5.05 -0.86 -1.36
CA GLY A 99 5.82 -0.78 -2.60
C GLY A 99 6.75 0.43 -2.55
N ALA A 100 7.81 0.42 -3.34
CA ALA A 100 8.78 1.51 -3.36
C ALA A 100 9.27 1.77 -4.79
N LEU A 101 9.16 3.03 -5.19
CA LEU A 101 9.53 3.51 -6.51
C LEU A 101 10.56 4.63 -6.41
N SER A 102 11.37 4.82 -7.46
CA SER A 102 12.22 6.02 -7.53
C SER A 102 11.36 7.29 -7.51
N LEU A 103 11.85 8.36 -6.87
CA LEU A 103 11.22 9.70 -6.96
C LEU A 103 11.07 10.21 -8.40
N ASN A 104 11.86 9.66 -9.34
CA ASN A 104 11.84 10.06 -10.74
C ASN A 104 11.03 9.11 -11.63
N SER A 105 10.30 8.16 -11.05
CA SER A 105 9.45 7.22 -11.80
C SER A 105 8.39 7.97 -12.59
N SER A 106 7.95 7.43 -13.72
CA SER A 106 6.92 8.09 -14.53
C SER A 106 5.58 8.08 -13.79
N LEU A 107 4.64 8.95 -14.18
CA LEU A 107 3.29 8.92 -13.63
C LEU A 107 2.64 7.55 -13.86
N ALA A 108 2.85 6.95 -15.03
CA ALA A 108 2.34 5.62 -15.35
C ALA A 108 2.90 4.54 -14.41
N ASP A 109 4.19 4.59 -14.07
CA ASP A 109 4.79 3.65 -13.12
C ASP A 109 4.20 3.83 -11.71
N VAL A 110 3.99 5.08 -11.28
CA VAL A 110 3.38 5.36 -9.96
C VAL A 110 1.93 4.90 -9.91
N THR A 111 1.15 5.15 -10.96
CA THR A 111 -0.23 4.67 -11.07
C THR A 111 -0.31 3.14 -11.08
N LEU A 112 0.60 2.49 -11.82
CA LEU A 112 0.69 1.03 -11.85
C LEU A 112 1.00 0.47 -10.45
N GLU A 113 1.95 1.06 -9.73
CA GLU A 113 2.30 0.66 -8.38
C GLU A 113 1.12 0.83 -7.41
N ILE A 114 0.42 1.97 -7.46
CA ILE A 114 -0.76 2.22 -6.61
C ILE A 114 -1.83 1.15 -6.84
N THR A 115 -2.23 0.93 -8.09
CA THR A 115 -3.30 -0.02 -8.44
C THR A 115 -2.91 -1.45 -8.09
N THR A 116 -1.70 -1.86 -8.44
CA THR A 116 -1.17 -3.20 -8.13
C THR A 116 -1.07 -3.43 -6.61
N LEU A 117 -0.63 -2.42 -5.84
CA LEU A 117 -0.53 -2.52 -4.38
C LEU A 117 -1.90 -2.76 -3.74
N VAL A 118 -2.95 -2.08 -4.22
CA VAL A 118 -4.30 -2.25 -3.70
C VAL A 118 -4.83 -3.64 -3.98
N GLU A 119 -4.71 -4.11 -5.22
CA GLU A 119 -5.13 -5.46 -5.60
C GLU A 119 -4.44 -6.51 -4.73
N ASN A 120 -3.11 -6.41 -4.59
CA ASN A 120 -2.35 -7.32 -3.73
C ASN A 120 -2.78 -7.24 -2.26
N ALA A 121 -3.03 -6.04 -1.73
CA ALA A 121 -3.47 -5.86 -0.35
C ALA A 121 -4.82 -6.53 -0.09
N LEU A 122 -5.76 -6.42 -1.03
CA LEU A 122 -7.07 -7.06 -0.95
C LEU A 122 -6.95 -8.58 -1.07
N ASP A 123 -6.16 -9.09 -2.01
CA ASP A 123 -5.91 -10.52 -2.16
C ASP A 123 -5.31 -11.12 -0.86
N ILE A 124 -4.36 -10.42 -0.24
CA ILE A 124 -3.79 -10.85 1.04
C ILE A 124 -4.82 -10.76 2.16
N ALA A 125 -5.64 -9.69 2.19
CA ALA A 125 -6.71 -9.53 3.17
C ALA A 125 -7.72 -10.69 3.09
N GLU A 126 -8.07 -11.17 1.89
CA GLU A 126 -8.90 -12.37 1.72
C GLU A 126 -8.21 -13.62 2.29
N ILE A 127 -6.92 -13.81 2.01
CA ILE A 127 -6.15 -14.94 2.54
C ILE A 127 -6.10 -14.90 4.07
N THR A 128 -6.01 -13.71 4.69
CA THR A 128 -5.96 -13.59 6.16
C THR A 128 -7.16 -14.21 6.85
N GLN A 129 -8.32 -14.29 6.19
CA GLN A 129 -9.53 -14.91 6.74
C GLN A 129 -9.32 -16.40 7.05
N VAL A 130 -8.48 -17.10 6.28
CA VAL A 130 -8.11 -18.51 6.52
C VAL A 130 -7.29 -18.67 7.81
N TYR A 131 -6.56 -17.62 8.19
CA TYR A 131 -5.64 -17.59 9.32
C TYR A 131 -6.21 -16.85 10.54
N SER A 132 -7.40 -16.26 10.42
CA SER A 132 -8.03 -15.45 11.46
C SER A 132 -8.80 -16.30 12.48
N GLN A 133 -9.07 -15.74 13.66
CA GLN A 133 -9.85 -16.42 14.70
C GLN A 133 -11.33 -16.52 14.28
N GLU A 134 -11.95 -17.70 14.43
CA GLU A 134 -13.41 -17.81 14.61
C GLU A 134 -13.82 -17.22 15.97
#